data_AF-A0A1Y3Z4G9-F1
#
_entry.id   AF-A0A1Y3Z4G9-F1
#
_cell.length_a   1.000
_cell.length_b   1.000
_cell.length_c   1.000
_cell.angle_alpha   90.00
_cell.angle_beta   90.00
_cell.angle_gamma   90.00
#
_symmetry.space_group_name_H-M   'P 1'
#
loop_
_entity.id
_entity.type
_entity.pdbx_description
1 polymer ?
#
loop_
_entity_poly.entity_id
_entity_poly.type
_entity_poly.pdbx_seq_one_letter_code
_entity_poly.pdbx_strand_id
1 'polypeptide(L)'
;RVISKLRGQGTPTVELIQAVAASFANGQVEVVEHQDTYCFTVKFVSVLGVPPNIDDLTASINEIKPAHLSFVYEYLFHQWQKLRAYTWGQLASKTWKDVREGELP
;
A
#
# COMPACT_ATOMS: atom_id res chain seq x y z
N ARG A 1 -4.75 -23.33 18.43
CA ARG A 1 -3.83 -22.81 17.38
C ARG A 1 -3.62 -21.29 17.43
N VAL A 2 -4.59 -20.49 17.91
CA VAL A 2 -4.47 -19.01 18.01
C VAL A 2 -3.48 -18.57 19.11
N ILE A 3 -3.54 -19.19 20.29
CA ILE A 3 -2.74 -18.80 21.47
C ILE A 3 -1.23 -19.07 21.26
N SER A 4 -0.88 -20.14 20.53
CA SER A 4 0.51 -20.49 20.23
C SER A 4 1.17 -19.52 19.25
N LYS A 5 0.40 -18.93 18.30
CA LYS A 5 0.90 -17.92 17.37
C LYS A 5 1.23 -16.61 18.09
N LEU A 6 0.33 -16.16 18.97
CA LEU A 6 0.48 -14.94 19.78
C LEU A 6 1.73 -14.96 20.69
N ARG A 7 2.10 -16.13 21.22
CA ARG A 7 3.30 -16.28 22.08
C ARG A 7 4.63 -16.24 21.30
N GLY A 8 4.61 -16.50 19.99
CA GLY A 8 5.80 -16.56 19.15
C GLY A 8 6.05 -15.32 18.30
N GLN A 9 5.10 -14.37 18.24
CA GLN A 9 5.18 -13.23 17.31
C GLN A 9 5.98 -12.03 17.82
N GLY A 10 6.29 -11.96 19.12
CA GLY A 10 6.99 -10.80 19.69
C GLY A 10 6.21 -9.49 19.48
N THR A 11 6.89 -8.35 19.70
CA THR A 11 6.33 -7.03 19.36
C THR A 11 6.36 -6.90 17.83
N PRO A 12 5.22 -6.63 17.15
CA PRO A 12 5.23 -6.42 15.71
C PRO A 12 6.12 -5.20 15.41
N THR A 13 7.24 -5.44 14.74
CA THR A 13 8.13 -4.37 14.29
C THR A 13 7.61 -3.79 12.98
N VAL A 14 7.92 -2.51 12.72
CA VAL A 14 7.67 -1.83 11.43
C VAL A 14 8.11 -2.70 10.25
N GLU A 15 9.27 -3.35 10.41
CA GLU A 15 9.87 -4.26 9.43
C GLU A 15 8.97 -5.46 9.10
N LEU A 16 8.27 -6.03 10.08
CA LEU A 16 7.35 -7.14 9.85
C LEU A 16 6.14 -6.68 9.03
N ILE A 17 5.55 -5.53 9.39
CA ILE A 17 4.41 -4.96 8.67
C ILE A 17 4.84 -4.63 7.22
N GLN A 18 6.03 -4.07 7.05
CA GLN A 18 6.60 -3.76 5.75
C GLN A 18 6.81 -5.02 4.91
N ALA A 19 7.38 -6.09 5.49
CA ALA A 19 7.62 -7.35 4.80
C ALA A 19 6.31 -8.02 4.34
N VAL A 20 5.29 -8.03 5.20
CA VAL A 20 3.95 -8.51 4.85
C VAL A 20 3.37 -7.66 3.73
N ALA A 21 3.35 -6.33 3.87
CA ALA A 21 2.81 -5.47 2.82
C ALA A 21 3.52 -5.60 1.48
N ALA A 22 4.86 -5.72 1.49
CA ALA A 22 5.66 -5.95 0.30
C ALA A 22 5.33 -7.28 -0.40
N SER A 23 5.05 -8.35 0.36
CA SER A 23 4.71 -9.65 -0.24
C SER A 23 3.35 -9.64 -0.94
N PHE A 24 2.39 -8.84 -0.45
CA PHE A 24 1.07 -8.70 -1.08
C PHE A 24 1.08 -7.76 -2.28
N ALA A 25 1.89 -6.69 -2.22
CA ALA A 25 1.98 -5.70 -3.28
C ALA A 25 2.87 -6.12 -4.46
N ASN A 26 3.65 -7.20 -4.33
CA ASN A 26 4.72 -7.57 -5.26
C ASN A 26 5.63 -6.36 -5.59
N GLY A 27 5.94 -5.55 -4.57
CA GLY A 27 6.51 -4.22 -4.75
C GLY A 27 7.16 -3.66 -3.51
N GLN A 28 7.80 -2.49 -3.67
CA GLN A 28 8.36 -1.73 -2.57
C GLN A 28 7.26 -0.99 -1.83
N VAL A 29 7.20 -1.26 -0.52
CA VAL A 29 6.31 -0.61 0.43
C VAL A 29 7.17 0.01 1.52
N GLU A 30 6.80 1.20 1.97
CA GLU A 30 7.41 1.90 3.09
C GLU A 30 6.37 2.05 4.21
N VAL A 31 6.76 1.82 5.46
CA VAL A 31 5.87 1.98 6.61
C VAL A 31 6.41 3.10 7.49
N VAL A 32 5.57 4.11 7.72
CA VAL A 32 5.91 5.30 8.51
C VAL A 32 5.04 5.32 9.76
N GLU A 33 5.66 5.27 10.93
CA GLU A 33 4.94 5.38 12.20
C GLU A 33 4.72 6.85 12.60
N HIS A 34 3.50 7.14 13.04
CA HIS A 34 3.09 8.42 13.59
C HIS A 34 2.78 8.23 15.08
N GLN A 35 3.79 8.47 15.92
CA GLN A 35 3.67 8.28 17.38
C GLN A 35 2.61 9.20 18.00
N ASP A 36 2.48 10.43 17.48
CA ASP A 36 1.55 11.43 18.00
C ASP A 36 0.06 11.05 17.81
N THR A 37 -0.24 10.27 16.77
CA THR A 37 -1.60 9.89 16.40
C THR A 37 -1.90 8.41 16.63
N TYR A 38 -0.97 7.66 17.23
CA TYR A 38 -1.07 6.21 17.41
C TYR A 38 -1.46 5.49 16.12
N CYS A 39 -0.85 5.90 15.01
CA CYS A 39 -1.19 5.44 13.67
C CYS A 39 0.07 5.15 12.86
N PHE A 40 0.01 4.26 11.88
CA PHE A 40 1.08 4.10 10.89
C PHE A 40 0.54 4.16 9.46
N THR A 41 1.35 4.71 8.57
CA THR A 41 1.03 4.86 7.16
C THR A 41 1.79 3.81 6.36
N VAL A 42 1.07 3.03 5.55
CA VAL A 42 1.64 2.06 4.62
C VAL A 42 1.65 2.68 3.22
N LYS A 43 2.83 3.05 2.74
CA LYS A 43 3.03 3.74 1.46
C LYS A 43 3.48 2.78 0.37
N PHE A 44 2.72 2.72 -0.72
CA PHE A 44 3.11 1.94 -1.90
C PHE A 44 4.01 2.79 -2.81
N VAL A 45 5.28 2.41 -2.95
CA VAL A 45 6.29 3.20 -3.67
C VAL A 45 6.45 2.74 -5.12
N SER A 46 6.32 1.43 -5.38
CA SER A 46 6.54 0.88 -6.72
C SER A 46 5.27 0.56 -7.50
N VAL A 47 4.10 0.58 -6.85
CA VAL A 47 2.83 0.19 -7.47
C VAL A 47 1.98 1.45 -7.65
N LEU A 48 1.57 1.69 -8.89
CA LEU A 48 0.62 2.73 -9.22
C LEU A 48 -0.81 2.22 -9.00
N GLY A 49 -1.63 3.03 -8.34
CA GLY A 49 -3.02 2.71 -8.05
C GLY A 49 -3.22 1.84 -6.81
N VAL A 50 -4.41 1.25 -6.74
CA VAL A 50 -4.83 0.40 -5.61
C VAL A 50 -4.52 -1.06 -5.93
N PRO A 51 -3.72 -1.77 -5.12
CA PRO A 51 -3.46 -3.18 -5.31
C PRO A 51 -4.75 -4.01 -5.27
N PRO A 52 -4.89 -5.06 -6.10
CA PRO A 52 -6.11 -5.87 -6.15
C PRO A 52 -6.38 -6.66 -4.87
N ASN A 53 -5.35 -6.99 -4.09
CA ASN A 53 -5.43 -7.83 -2.89
C ASN A 53 -5.39 -7.00 -1.58
N ILE A 54 -5.94 -5.78 -1.60
CA ILE A 54 -5.92 -4.88 -0.43
C ILE A 54 -6.72 -5.44 0.75
N ASP A 55 -7.81 -6.16 0.51
CA ASP A 55 -8.63 -6.72 1.59
C ASP A 55 -7.87 -7.79 2.37
N ASP A 56 -7.17 -8.70 1.68
CA ASP A 56 -6.33 -9.73 2.29
C ASP A 56 -5.14 -9.13 3.05
N LEU A 57 -4.53 -8.08 2.48
CA LEU A 57 -3.47 -7.34 3.16
C LEU A 57 -4.00 -6.67 4.44
N THR A 58 -5.18 -6.04 4.35
CA THR A 58 -5.84 -5.38 5.49
C THR A 58 -6.15 -6.38 6.59
N ALA A 59 -6.65 -7.57 6.25
CA ALA A 59 -6.86 -8.65 7.21
C ALA A 59 -5.54 -9.08 7.86
N SER A 60 -4.49 -9.30 7.07
CA SER A 60 -3.17 -9.72 7.54
C SER A 60 -2.53 -8.69 8.47
N ILE A 61 -2.61 -7.40 8.13
CA ILE A 61 -2.13 -6.29 8.97
C ILE A 61 -2.94 -6.23 10.27
N ASN A 62 -4.26 -6.40 10.21
CA ASN A 62 -5.10 -6.42 11.41
C ASN A 62 -4.77 -7.59 12.37
N GLU A 63 -4.31 -8.73 11.87
CA GLU A 63 -3.89 -9.87 12.70
C GLU A 63 -2.58 -9.61 13.44
N ILE A 64 -1.64 -8.90 12.81
CA ILE A 64 -0.30 -8.66 13.38
C ILE A 64 -0.20 -7.34 14.15
N LYS A 65 -1.01 -6.33 13.82
CA LYS A 65 -0.90 -5.01 14.44
C LYS A 65 -1.39 -5.05 15.89
N PRO A 66 -0.85 -4.19 16.77
CA PRO A 66 -1.45 -3.94 18.07
C PRO A 66 -2.88 -3.39 17.92
N ALA A 67 -3.79 -3.83 18.80
CA ALA A 67 -5.19 -3.42 18.74
C ALA A 67 -5.40 -1.89 18.80
N HIS A 68 -4.49 -1.18 19.49
CA HIS A 68 -4.57 0.26 19.72
C HIS A 68 -3.96 1.12 18.60
N LEU A 69 -3.25 0.53 17.64
CA LEU A 69 -2.68 1.27 16.51
C LEU A 69 -3.66 1.28 15.33
N SER A 70 -3.95 2.47 14.80
CA SER A 70 -4.65 2.61 13.52
C SER A 70 -3.66 2.56 12.36
N PHE A 71 -4.16 2.37 11.14
CA PHE A 71 -3.33 2.49 9.95
C PHE A 71 -4.08 3.06 8.76
N VAL A 72 -3.32 3.62 7.83
CA VAL A 72 -3.82 4.19 6.57
C VAL A 72 -2.94 3.76 5.40
N TYR A 73 -3.52 3.66 4.22
CA TYR A 73 -2.80 3.38 2.99
C TYR A 73 -2.53 4.67 2.21
N GLU A 74 -1.32 4.82 1.71
CA GLU A 74 -0.94 5.88 0.78
C GLU A 74 -0.58 5.26 -0.57
N TYR A 75 -1.35 5.60 -1.60
CA TYR A 75 -1.19 5.07 -2.95
C TYR A 75 -0.50 6.08 -3.85
N LEU A 76 0.35 5.59 -4.75
CA LEU A 76 1.00 6.40 -5.76
C LEU A 76 0.13 6.46 -7.02
N PHE A 77 -0.04 7.67 -7.57
CA PHE A 77 -0.76 7.91 -8.81
C PHE A 77 0.04 8.81 -9.74
N HIS A 78 -0.27 8.77 -11.04
CA HIS A 78 0.30 9.74 -11.97
C HIS A 78 -0.19 11.16 -11.64
N GLN A 79 0.77 12.08 -11.52
CA GLN A 79 0.47 13.49 -11.37
C GLN A 79 0.00 14.08 -12.71
N TRP A 80 -0.97 15.00 -12.68
CA TRP A 80 -1.48 15.67 -13.87
C TRP A 80 -0.39 16.34 -14.72
N GLN A 81 0.69 16.80 -14.08
CA GLN A 81 1.84 17.39 -14.78
C GLN A 81 2.53 16.41 -15.73
N LYS A 82 2.63 15.12 -15.38
CA LYS A 82 3.20 14.09 -16.27
C LYS A 82 2.35 13.88 -17.53
N LEU A 83 1.03 14.03 -17.40
CA LEU A 83 0.10 13.85 -18.51
C LEU A 83 0.16 14.97 -19.54
N ARG A 84 0.70 16.14 -19.19
CA ARG A 84 0.86 17.26 -20.13
C ARG A 84 1.80 16.97 -21.31
N ALA A 85 2.69 15.99 -21.18
CA ALA A 85 3.56 15.56 -22.26
C ALA A 85 2.79 14.79 -23.36
N TYR A 86 1.56 14.36 -23.08
CA TYR A 86 0.75 13.54 -23.98
C TYR A 86 -0.41 14.34 -24.55
N THR A 87 -0.70 14.09 -25.83
CA THR A 87 -1.89 14.64 -26.48
C THR A 87 -3.11 13.78 -26.19
N TRP A 88 -4.29 14.40 -26.21
CA TRP A 88 -5.56 13.67 -26.05
C TRP A 88 -5.73 12.52 -27.05
N GLY A 89 -5.21 12.67 -28.28
CA GLY A 89 -5.25 11.61 -29.30
C GLY A 89 -4.40 10.38 -28.95
N GLN A 90 -3.28 10.55 -28.25
CA GLN A 90 -2.43 9.44 -27.79
C GLN A 90 -3.05 8.68 -26.61
N LEU A 91 -3.87 9.36 -25.79
CA LEU A 91 -4.54 8.77 -24.63
C LEU A 91 -5.94 8.24 -24.95
N ALA A 92 -6.47 8.48 -26.16
CA ALA A 92 -7.83 8.12 -26.56
C ALA A 92 -8.11 6.60 -26.53
N SER A 93 -7.08 5.76 -26.62
CA SER A 93 -7.20 4.30 -26.54
C SER A 93 -7.15 3.74 -25.12
N LYS A 94 -6.87 4.58 -24.12
CA LYS A 94 -6.72 4.21 -22.70
C LYS A 94 -7.94 4.68 -21.91
N THR A 95 -8.33 3.92 -20.89
CA THR A 95 -9.36 4.37 -19.96
C THR A 95 -8.77 5.38 -18.96
N TRP A 96 -9.63 6.18 -18.31
CA TRP A 96 -9.19 7.07 -17.23
C TRP A 96 -8.45 6.34 -16.11
N LYS A 97 -8.80 5.07 -15.85
CA LYS A 97 -8.10 4.23 -14.88
C LYS A 97 -6.66 3.94 -15.35
N ASP A 98 -6.49 3.57 -16.62
CA ASP A 98 -5.17 3.29 -17.19
C ASP A 98 -4.27 4.53 -17.24
N VAL A 99 -4.84 5.71 -17.51
CA VAL A 99 -4.08 6.97 -17.50
C VAL A 99 -3.65 7.36 -16.08
N ARG A 100 -4.44 7.00 -15.07
CA ARG A 100 -4.18 7.35 -13.66
C ARG A 100 -3.22 6.38 -12.96
N GLU A 101 -3.32 5.10 -13.30
CA GLU A 101 -2.69 3.98 -12.56
C GLU A 101 -1.82 3.08 -13.46
N GLY A 102 -1.98 3.15 -14.78
CA GLY A 102 -1.33 2.26 -15.73
C GLY A 102 -0.06 2.82 -16.36
N GLU A 103 0.47 2.08 -17.32
CA GLU A 103 1.63 2.49 -18.11
C GLU A 103 1.19 3.52 -19.16
N LEU A 104 1.82 4.70 -19.11
CA LEU A 104 1.62 5.75 -20.11
C LEU A 104 2.29 5.32 -21.43
N PRO A 105 1.72 5.73 -22.58
CA PRO A 105 2.26 5.37 -23.89
C PRO A 105 3.64 5.98 -24.20
#